data_AF-A0A819V9V3-F1
#
_entry.id   AF-A0A819V9V3-F1
#
_cell.length_a   1.000
_cell.length_b   1.000
_cell.length_c   1.000
_cell.angle_alpha   90.00
_cell.angle_beta   90.00
_cell.angle_gamma   90.00
#
_symmetry.space_group_name_H-M   'P 1'
#
loop_
_entity.id
_entity.type
_entity.pdbx_description
1 polymer ?
#
loop_
_entity_poly.entity_id
_entity_poly.type
_entity_poly.pdbx_seq_one_letter_code
_entity_poly.pdbx_strand_id
1 'polypeptide(L)'
;MSFQWTFLATFLYCEIFVVIILLLPFISPITWRKIFKSRLAQAFSAGGRYYFNFIICIFGLLFLDSIRELRKYSAVELKDLATPHGEAHAHMKQFRSQRNFYIAGFALFLWFVIKRLISLLSHVAREMADSAAARKQAEGAHRHIEELMSTDKSKVDTQEIPVSSDEGLRFINPKEHDAEIEKYKKELMKAHEDIESLREQYDSSIKNYDDLAEEHKKIQNKLAVLTDNESAKDK
;
A
#
# COMPACT_ATOMS: atom_id res chain seq x y z
N MET A 1 -0.67 -3.48 -38.61
CA MET A 1 -0.13 -4.05 -37.35
C MET A 1 -1.16 -5.01 -36.79
N SER A 2 -0.77 -6.09 -36.10
CA SER A 2 -1.76 -6.97 -35.46
C SER A 2 -2.58 -6.19 -34.43
N PHE A 3 -3.87 -6.52 -34.28
CA PHE A 3 -4.80 -5.85 -33.37
C PHE A 3 -4.25 -5.82 -31.94
N GLN A 4 -3.58 -6.89 -31.50
CA GLN A 4 -2.95 -6.99 -30.17
C GLN A 4 -1.94 -5.88 -29.88
N TRP A 5 -1.09 -5.54 -30.86
CA TRP A 5 -0.01 -4.55 -30.68
C TRP A 5 -0.56 -3.12 -30.67
N THR A 6 -1.66 -2.90 -31.39
CA THR A 6 -2.35 -1.61 -31.39
C THR A 6 -3.05 -1.38 -30.05
N PHE A 7 -3.72 -2.42 -29.52
CA PHE A 7 -4.32 -2.37 -28.18
C PHE A 7 -3.28 -2.08 -27.09
N LEU A 8 -2.14 -2.79 -27.14
CA LEU A 8 -1.05 -2.58 -26.19
C LEU A 8 -0.45 -1.16 -26.28
N ALA A 9 -0.28 -0.64 -27.50
CA ALA A 9 0.18 0.73 -27.71
C ALA A 9 -0.82 1.78 -27.17
N THR A 10 -2.12 1.57 -27.38
CA THR A 10 -3.16 2.45 -26.79
C THR A 10 -3.07 2.44 -25.27
N PHE A 11 -2.89 1.26 -24.66
CA PHE A 11 -2.73 1.16 -23.21
C PHE A 11 -1.49 1.92 -22.73
N LEU A 12 -0.35 1.74 -23.41
CA LEU A 12 0.88 2.48 -23.12
C LEU A 12 0.67 4.00 -23.17
N TYR A 13 -0.04 4.52 -24.18
CA TYR A 13 -0.32 5.95 -24.26
C TYR A 13 -1.20 6.43 -23.11
N CYS A 14 -2.20 5.64 -22.71
CA CYS A 14 -3.00 5.92 -21.52
C CYS A 14 -2.14 5.94 -20.25
N GLU A 15 -1.22 4.98 -20.09
CA GLU A 15 -0.30 4.93 -18.95
C GLU A 15 0.60 6.16 -18.89
N ILE A 16 1.20 6.54 -20.02
CA ILE A 16 2.04 7.75 -20.11
C ILE A 16 1.23 8.99 -19.69
N PHE A 17 0.00 9.11 -20.20
CA PHE A 17 -0.88 10.22 -19.84
C PHE A 17 -1.19 10.25 -18.33
N VAL A 18 -1.52 9.10 -17.73
CA VAL A 18 -1.76 8.99 -16.28
C VAL A 18 -0.50 9.34 -15.49
N VAL A 19 0.67 8.86 -15.89
CA VAL A 19 1.95 9.17 -15.22
C VAL A 19 2.25 10.66 -15.29
N ILE A 20 2.06 11.30 -16.45
CA ILE A 20 2.23 12.76 -16.59
C ILE A 20 1.31 13.48 -15.60
N ILE A 21 0.03 13.13 -15.55
CA ILE A 21 -0.92 13.74 -14.61
C ILE A 21 -0.50 13.52 -13.15
N LEU A 22 -0.06 12.31 -12.79
CA LEU A 22 0.39 11.98 -11.44
C LEU A 22 1.68 12.72 -11.02
N LEU A 23 2.55 13.02 -11.99
CA LEU A 23 3.81 13.74 -11.76
C LEU A 23 3.65 15.26 -11.76
N LEU A 24 2.52 15.80 -12.25
CA LEU A 24 2.33 17.24 -12.30
C LEU A 24 2.31 17.85 -10.89
N PRO A 25 3.17 18.85 -10.61
CA PRO A 25 3.24 19.48 -9.29
C PRO A 25 2.02 20.35 -8.99
N PHE A 26 1.16 20.60 -9.98
CA PHE A 26 -0.04 21.44 -9.83
C PHE A 26 -1.12 20.80 -8.95
N ILE A 27 -1.15 19.46 -8.82
CA ILE A 27 -2.21 18.77 -8.09
C ILE A 27 -1.69 18.39 -6.69
N SER A 28 -2.22 19.08 -5.67
CA SER A 28 -1.90 18.79 -4.27
C SER A 28 -2.19 17.32 -3.90
N PRO A 29 -1.36 16.67 -3.06
CA PRO A 29 -1.63 15.35 -2.51
C PRO A 29 -3.01 15.24 -1.83
N ILE A 30 -3.54 16.34 -1.29
CA ILE A 30 -4.86 16.39 -0.64
C ILE A 30 -5.98 16.20 -1.67
N THR A 31 -5.83 16.74 -2.88
CA THR A 31 -6.79 16.56 -3.98
C THR A 31 -6.78 15.12 -4.46
N TRP A 32 -5.59 14.53 -4.62
CA TRP A 32 -5.43 13.11 -4.92
C TRP A 32 -6.07 12.22 -3.86
N ARG A 33 -5.94 12.54 -2.57
CA ARG A 33 -6.64 11.84 -1.49
C ARG A 33 -8.15 11.82 -1.70
N LYS A 34 -8.75 12.96 -2.06
CA LYS A 34 -10.20 13.06 -2.30
C LYS A 34 -10.61 12.20 -3.50
N ILE A 35 -9.82 12.22 -4.58
CA ILE A 35 -10.05 11.40 -5.77
C ILE A 35 -9.92 9.91 -5.41
N PHE A 36 -8.87 9.50 -4.70
CA PHE A 36 -8.64 8.12 -4.30
C PHE A 36 -9.62 7.60 -3.23
N LYS A 37 -10.20 8.49 -2.40
CA LYS A 37 -11.29 8.15 -1.48
C LYS A 37 -12.68 8.16 -2.14
N SER A 38 -12.80 8.62 -3.39
CA SER A 38 -14.09 8.61 -4.08
C SER A 38 -14.62 7.19 -4.22
N ARG A 39 -15.95 7.03 -4.22
CA ARG A 39 -16.64 5.74 -4.39
C ARG A 39 -16.13 4.97 -5.61
N LEU A 40 -15.77 5.68 -6.68
CA LEU A 40 -15.20 5.09 -7.89
C LEU A 40 -13.82 4.45 -7.62
N ALA A 41 -12.90 5.21 -7.02
CA ALA A 41 -11.56 4.71 -6.70
C ALA A 41 -11.60 3.59 -5.65
N GLN A 42 -12.55 3.66 -4.71
CA GLN A 42 -12.74 2.63 -3.70
C GLN A 42 -13.25 1.31 -4.32
N ALA A 43 -14.15 1.40 -5.32
CA ALA A 43 -14.60 0.25 -6.11
C ALA A 43 -13.45 -0.38 -6.91
N PHE A 44 -12.57 0.43 -7.51
CA PHE A 44 -11.34 -0.06 -8.15
C PHE A 44 -10.36 -0.65 -7.12
N SER A 45 -10.29 -0.12 -5.89
CA SER A 45 -9.37 -0.60 -4.85
C SER A 45 -9.81 -1.92 -4.22
N ALA A 46 -11.13 -2.17 -4.11
CA ALA A 46 -11.69 -3.37 -3.48
C ALA A 46 -11.23 -4.67 -4.15
N GLY A 47 -10.96 -4.63 -5.47
CA GLY A 47 -10.33 -5.71 -6.24
C GLY A 47 -8.94 -5.37 -6.77
N GLY A 48 -8.36 -4.23 -6.40
CA GLY A 48 -7.21 -3.63 -7.10
C GLY A 48 -5.98 -4.53 -7.15
N ARG A 49 -5.76 -5.33 -6.10
CA ARG A 49 -4.65 -6.30 -6.06
C ARG A 49 -4.84 -7.44 -7.06
N TYR A 50 -6.05 -7.95 -7.22
CA TYR A 50 -6.36 -9.00 -8.20
C TYR A 50 -6.28 -8.45 -9.63
N TYR A 51 -6.90 -7.30 -9.92
CA TYR A 51 -6.82 -6.67 -11.24
C TYR A 51 -5.39 -6.29 -11.63
N PHE A 52 -4.61 -5.75 -10.69
CA PHE A 52 -3.20 -5.44 -10.93
C PHE A 52 -2.39 -6.68 -11.30
N ASN A 53 -2.55 -7.77 -10.54
CA ASN A 53 -1.88 -9.04 -10.80
C ASN A 53 -2.38 -9.72 -12.08
N PHE A 54 -3.64 -9.52 -12.46
CA PHE A 54 -4.16 -10.06 -13.72
C PHE A 54 -3.54 -9.33 -14.93
N ILE A 55 -3.53 -8.00 -14.91
CA ILE A 55 -2.95 -7.17 -15.99
C ILE A 55 -1.45 -7.42 -16.12
N ILE A 56 -0.74 -7.57 -14.99
CA ILE A 56 0.71 -7.83 -15.04
C ILE A 56 1.04 -9.19 -15.63
N CYS A 57 0.22 -10.21 -15.39
CA CYS A 57 0.36 -11.51 -16.03
C CYS A 57 0.17 -11.38 -17.55
N ILE A 58 -0.83 -10.64 -18.01
CA ILE A 58 -1.06 -10.39 -19.45
C ILE A 58 0.13 -9.66 -20.07
N PHE A 59 0.61 -8.59 -19.44
CA PHE A 59 1.76 -7.83 -19.95
C PHE A 59 3.05 -8.65 -19.92
N GLY A 60 3.23 -9.46 -18.89
CA GLY A 60 4.33 -10.42 -18.81
C GLY A 60 4.31 -11.42 -19.97
N LEU A 61 3.15 -11.99 -20.30
CA LEU A 61 3.01 -12.91 -21.43
C LEU A 61 3.28 -12.22 -22.77
N LEU A 62 2.74 -11.02 -22.99
CA LEU A 62 2.99 -10.24 -24.22
C LEU A 62 4.45 -9.81 -24.35
N PHE A 63 5.10 -9.50 -23.23
CA PHE A 63 6.52 -9.16 -23.20
C PHE A 63 7.39 -10.38 -23.50
N LEU A 64 7.08 -11.54 -22.93
CA LEU A 64 7.76 -12.80 -23.24
C LEU A 64 7.58 -13.20 -24.71
N ASP A 65 6.38 -13.04 -25.27
CA ASP A 65 6.15 -13.27 -26.70
C ASP A 65 6.97 -12.31 -27.56
N SER A 66 7.04 -11.03 -27.17
CA SER A 66 7.89 -10.03 -27.84
C SER A 66 9.38 -10.40 -27.80
N ILE A 67 9.88 -10.93 -26.68
CA ILE A 67 11.27 -11.41 -26.56
C ILE A 67 11.50 -12.60 -27.50
N ARG A 68 10.54 -13.53 -27.54
CA ARG A 68 10.62 -14.70 -28.44
C ARG A 68 10.63 -14.27 -29.90
N GLU A 69 9.76 -13.33 -30.27
CA GLU A 69 9.66 -12.75 -31.60
C GLU A 69 10.94 -11.99 -31.99
N LEU A 70 11.51 -11.21 -31.06
CA LEU A 70 12.76 -10.49 -31.25
C LEU A 70 13.93 -11.45 -31.49
N ARG A 71 14.10 -12.49 -30.67
CA ARG A 71 15.14 -13.52 -30.85
C ARG A 71 14.98 -14.28 -32.16
N LYS A 72 13.75 -14.66 -32.50
CA LYS A 72 13.44 -15.38 -33.74
C LYS A 72 13.85 -14.57 -34.96
N TYR A 73 13.47 -13.30 -35.05
CA TYR A 73 13.78 -12.49 -36.23
C TYR A 73 15.21 -11.98 -36.25
N SER A 74 15.87 -11.84 -35.09
CA SER A 74 17.31 -11.56 -35.03
C SER A 74 18.18 -12.71 -35.54
N ALA A 75 17.74 -13.97 -35.38
CA ALA A 75 18.49 -15.14 -35.86
C ALA A 75 18.27 -15.44 -37.35
N VAL A 76 17.17 -14.98 -37.94
CA VAL A 76 16.82 -15.20 -39.36
C VAL A 76 17.64 -14.31 -40.31
N GLU A 77 18.10 -13.16 -39.85
CA GLU A 77 18.97 -12.23 -40.58
C GLU A 77 20.25 -12.92 -41.11
N LEU A 78 20.74 -13.96 -40.44
CA LEU A 78 21.95 -14.70 -40.85
C LEU A 78 21.72 -15.77 -41.93
N LYS A 79 20.46 -16.19 -42.15
CA LYS A 79 20.14 -17.41 -42.94
C LYS A 79 19.49 -17.12 -44.29
N ASP A 80 18.85 -15.97 -44.45
CA ASP A 80 18.02 -15.63 -45.63
C ASP A 80 18.66 -14.58 -46.56
N LEU A 81 19.97 -14.34 -46.39
CA LEU A 81 20.78 -13.33 -47.08
C LEU A 81 21.12 -13.68 -48.56
N ALA A 82 20.29 -14.49 -49.21
CA ALA A 82 20.56 -15.03 -50.55
C ALA A 82 19.82 -14.28 -51.68
N THR A 83 18.89 -13.39 -51.36
CA THR A 83 18.11 -12.63 -52.37
C THR A 83 17.86 -11.17 -51.93
N PRO A 84 18.11 -10.15 -52.76
CA PRO A 84 17.95 -8.72 -52.39
C PRO A 84 16.54 -8.33 -51.91
N HIS A 85 15.48 -8.98 -52.42
CA HIS A 85 14.11 -8.78 -51.95
C HIS A 85 13.81 -9.45 -50.60
N GLY A 86 14.54 -10.51 -50.24
CA GLY A 86 14.43 -11.19 -48.95
C GLY A 86 15.01 -10.36 -47.81
N GLU A 87 16.12 -9.66 -48.06
CA GLU A 87 16.79 -8.78 -47.10
C GLU A 87 15.86 -7.64 -46.62
N ALA A 88 15.24 -6.91 -47.56
CA ALA A 88 14.33 -5.82 -47.22
C ALA A 88 13.12 -6.31 -46.38
N HIS A 89 12.62 -7.51 -46.68
CA HIS A 89 11.48 -8.10 -45.95
C HIS A 89 11.89 -8.64 -44.57
N ALA A 90 13.12 -9.16 -44.42
CA ALA A 90 13.68 -9.58 -43.15
C ALA A 90 13.91 -8.38 -42.21
N HIS A 91 14.56 -7.32 -42.70
CA HIS A 91 14.76 -6.09 -41.92
C HIS A 91 13.42 -5.47 -41.49
N MET A 92 12.40 -5.46 -42.36
CA MET A 92 11.08 -4.94 -41.98
C MET A 92 10.42 -5.74 -40.84
N LYS A 93 10.62 -7.06 -40.78
CA LYS A 93 10.11 -7.90 -39.68
C LYS A 93 10.89 -7.67 -38.39
N GLN A 94 12.20 -7.47 -38.46
CA GLN A 94 13.06 -7.17 -37.32
C GLN A 94 12.73 -5.81 -36.70
N PHE A 95 12.55 -4.75 -37.51
CA PHE A 95 12.09 -3.46 -37.00
C PHE A 95 10.72 -3.55 -36.33
N ARG A 96 9.83 -4.39 -36.86
CA ARG A 96 8.51 -4.62 -36.26
C ARG A 96 8.62 -5.28 -34.89
N SER A 97 9.44 -6.33 -34.75
CA SER A 97 9.60 -7.03 -33.47
C SER A 97 10.34 -6.20 -32.43
N GLN A 98 11.35 -5.42 -32.82
CA GLN A 98 12.04 -4.46 -31.94
C GLN A 98 11.06 -3.44 -31.35
N ARG A 99 10.27 -2.79 -32.20
CA ARG A 99 9.29 -1.79 -31.73
C ARG A 99 8.24 -2.42 -30.82
N ASN A 100 7.73 -3.61 -31.15
CA ASN A 100 6.74 -4.31 -30.32
C ASN A 100 7.33 -4.68 -28.94
N PHE A 101 8.59 -5.13 -28.91
CA PHE A 101 9.33 -5.38 -27.67
C PHE A 101 9.43 -4.13 -26.79
N TYR A 102 9.78 -2.97 -27.36
CA TYR A 102 9.82 -1.72 -26.61
C TYR A 102 8.45 -1.33 -26.07
N ILE A 103 7.39 -1.41 -26.90
CA ILE A 103 6.03 -1.08 -26.46
C ILE A 103 5.60 -1.98 -25.29
N ALA A 104 5.80 -3.30 -25.40
CA ALA A 104 5.44 -4.23 -24.34
C ALA A 104 6.26 -4.04 -23.06
N GLY A 105 7.57 -3.80 -23.20
CA GLY A 105 8.46 -3.57 -22.07
C GLY A 105 8.14 -2.27 -21.34
N PHE A 106 7.92 -1.18 -22.07
CA PHE A 106 7.55 0.11 -21.47
C PHE A 106 6.17 0.06 -20.82
N ALA A 107 5.20 -0.64 -21.41
CA ALA A 107 3.87 -0.76 -20.81
C ALA A 107 3.94 -1.54 -19.48
N LEU A 108 4.63 -2.68 -19.48
CA LEU A 108 4.88 -3.45 -18.26
C LEU A 108 5.59 -2.60 -17.19
N PHE A 109 6.62 -1.86 -17.57
CA PHE A 109 7.37 -1.00 -16.65
C PHE A 109 6.51 0.14 -16.09
N LEU A 110 5.80 0.89 -16.95
CA LEU A 110 4.95 2.00 -16.52
C LEU A 110 3.80 1.53 -15.63
N TRP A 111 3.27 0.33 -15.84
CA TRP A 111 2.28 -0.27 -14.93
C TRP A 111 2.80 -0.37 -13.49
N PHE A 112 4.05 -0.81 -13.30
CA PHE A 112 4.70 -0.82 -11.98
C PHE A 112 4.92 0.60 -11.44
N VAL A 113 5.37 1.53 -12.29
CA VAL A 113 5.58 2.94 -11.91
C VAL A 113 4.28 3.56 -11.41
N ILE A 114 3.16 3.37 -12.13
CA ILE A 114 1.84 3.89 -11.74
C ILE A 114 1.44 3.34 -10.37
N LYS A 115 1.55 2.02 -10.15
CA LYS A 115 1.26 1.44 -8.83
C LYS A 115 2.12 2.06 -7.73
N ARG A 116 3.41 2.23 -7.98
CA ARG A 116 4.34 2.83 -7.03
C ARG A 116 3.96 4.29 -6.74
N LEU A 117 3.66 5.08 -7.77
CA LEU A 117 3.25 6.49 -7.65
C LEU A 117 1.94 6.64 -6.86
N ILE A 118 0.91 5.85 -7.19
CA ILE A 118 -0.37 5.88 -6.48
C ILE A 118 -0.19 5.54 -4.99
N SER A 119 0.65 4.53 -4.69
CA SER A 119 0.95 4.15 -3.31
C SER A 119 1.66 5.30 -2.57
N LEU A 120 2.76 5.81 -3.13
CA LEU A 120 3.52 6.92 -2.53
C LEU A 120 2.64 8.16 -2.31
N LEU A 121 1.83 8.52 -3.30
CA LEU A 121 0.93 9.66 -3.20
C LEU A 121 -0.14 9.48 -2.13
N SER A 122 -0.63 8.24 -1.96
CA SER A 122 -1.55 7.89 -0.88
C SER A 122 -0.89 7.97 0.50
N HIS A 123 0.37 7.58 0.62
CA HIS A 123 1.16 7.71 1.86
C HIS A 123 1.39 9.17 2.22
N VAL A 124 1.93 9.97 1.29
CA VAL A 124 2.18 11.41 1.49
C VAL A 124 0.89 12.15 1.85
N ALA A 125 -0.22 11.82 1.19
CA ALA A 125 -1.50 12.45 1.48
C ALA A 125 -2.08 12.10 2.86
N ARG A 126 -1.77 10.92 3.40
CA ARG A 126 -2.15 10.54 4.78
C ARG A 126 -1.30 11.31 5.78
N GLU A 127 0.00 11.33 5.61
CA GLU A 127 0.92 12.07 6.50
C GLU A 127 0.64 13.58 6.51
N MET A 128 0.34 14.19 5.35
CA MET A 128 -0.09 15.59 5.29
C MET A 128 -1.41 15.85 6.02
N ALA A 129 -2.34 14.88 6.01
CA ALA A 129 -3.59 15.01 6.73
C ALA A 129 -3.42 14.86 8.24
N ASP A 130 -2.57 13.92 8.66
CA ASP A 130 -2.32 13.62 10.06
C ASP A 130 -1.53 14.77 10.72
N SER A 131 -0.53 15.32 10.01
CA SER A 131 0.18 16.53 10.46
C SER A 131 -0.73 17.76 10.54
N ALA A 132 -1.63 17.95 9.58
CA ALA A 132 -2.63 19.03 9.64
C ALA A 132 -3.62 18.86 10.80
N ALA A 133 -4.01 17.62 11.12
CA ALA A 133 -4.87 17.33 12.27
C ALA A 133 -4.14 17.56 13.60
N ALA A 134 -2.91 17.08 13.73
CA ALA A 134 -2.06 17.30 14.90
C ALA A 134 -1.82 18.80 15.15
N ARG A 135 -1.56 19.57 14.09
CA ARG A 135 -1.40 21.03 14.18
C ARG A 135 -2.67 21.71 14.67
N LYS A 136 -3.84 21.33 14.15
CA LYS A 136 -5.13 21.85 14.63
C LYS A 136 -5.41 21.49 16.10
N GLN A 137 -5.03 20.29 16.53
CA GLN A 137 -5.16 19.87 17.93
C GLN A 137 -4.26 20.70 18.85
N ALA A 138 -3.01 20.94 18.46
CA ALA A 138 -2.08 21.78 19.21
C ALA A 138 -2.57 23.24 19.29
N GLU A 139 -3.06 23.81 18.18
CA GLU A 139 -3.65 25.15 18.15
C GLU A 139 -4.93 25.23 19.01
N GLY A 140 -5.77 24.20 19.00
CA GLY A 140 -6.95 24.10 19.85
C GLY A 140 -6.61 24.02 21.34
N ALA A 141 -5.61 23.21 21.71
CA ALA A 141 -5.11 23.13 23.09
C ALA A 141 -4.49 24.45 23.54
N HIS A 142 -3.73 25.13 22.66
CA HIS A 142 -3.14 26.43 22.98
C HIS A 142 -4.21 27.50 23.19
N ARG A 143 -5.23 27.56 22.32
CA ARG A 143 -6.39 28.45 22.51
C ARG A 143 -7.13 28.17 23.80
N HIS A 144 -7.33 26.91 24.16
CA HIS A 144 -7.98 26.54 25.41
C HIS A 144 -7.15 26.98 26.64
N ILE A 145 -5.83 26.81 26.58
CA ILE A 145 -4.92 27.30 27.63
C ILE A 145 -4.94 28.83 27.71
N GLU A 146 -4.91 29.53 26.58
CA GLU A 146 -5.00 31.00 26.53
C GLU A 146 -6.33 31.51 27.09
N GLU A 147 -7.44 30.84 26.75
CA GLU A 147 -8.77 31.15 27.27
C GLU A 147 -8.84 30.95 28.80
N LEU A 148 -8.27 29.84 29.32
CA LEU A 148 -8.14 29.61 30.76
C LEU A 148 -7.26 30.69 31.43
N MET A 149 -6.10 31.02 30.86
CA MET A 149 -5.19 32.04 31.40
C MET A 149 -5.75 33.46 31.33
N SER A 150 -6.61 33.76 30.36
CA SER A 150 -7.27 35.06 30.25
C SER A 150 -8.43 35.21 31.24
N THR A 151 -9.12 34.12 31.56
CA THR A 151 -10.21 34.07 32.55
C THR A 151 -9.69 34.14 33.99
N ASP A 152 -8.47 33.67 34.25
CA ASP A 152 -7.86 33.60 35.59
C ASP A 152 -7.23 34.92 36.08
N LYS A 153 -7.11 35.96 35.22
CA LYS A 153 -6.56 37.27 35.62
C LYS A 153 -7.55 38.22 36.30
N SER A 154 -8.81 37.84 36.46
CA SER A 154 -9.86 38.72 37.01
C SER A 154 -10.48 38.27 38.34
N LYS A 155 -9.93 37.27 39.05
CA LYS A 155 -10.45 36.86 40.36
C LYS A 155 -9.36 36.55 41.38
N VAL A 156 -8.55 37.55 41.71
CA VAL A 156 -7.97 37.69 43.05
C VAL A 156 -8.49 39.00 43.62
N ASP A 157 -9.74 38.98 44.08
CA ASP A 157 -10.14 39.85 45.18
C ASP A 157 -11.20 39.13 46.02
N THR A 158 -10.97 39.19 47.33
CA THR A 158 -11.82 38.67 48.37
C THR A 158 -13.11 39.47 48.38
N GLN A 159 -14.20 38.95 47.79
CA GLN A 159 -15.53 39.46 48.11
C GLN A 159 -16.66 38.47 47.79
N GLU A 160 -17.39 38.25 48.88
CA GLU A 160 -18.71 37.66 49.11
C GLU A 160 -19.59 37.37 47.89
N ILE A 161 -20.21 36.19 47.91
CA ILE A 161 -21.17 35.69 46.93
C ILE A 161 -22.55 36.33 47.21
N PRO A 162 -23.16 37.10 46.28
CA PRO A 162 -24.60 37.27 46.25
C PRO A 162 -25.17 36.39 45.13
N VAL A 163 -25.98 35.42 45.55
CA VAL A 163 -26.84 34.63 44.66
C VAL A 163 -27.88 35.58 44.04
N SER A 164 -27.85 35.74 42.72
CA SER A 164 -29.03 36.14 41.97
C SER A 164 -29.06 35.44 40.61
N SER A 165 -30.16 34.71 40.45
CA SER A 165 -30.67 34.03 39.27
C SER A 165 -30.69 34.90 38.01
N ASP A 166 -30.21 34.38 36.88
CA ASP A 166 -31.07 34.03 35.72
C ASP A 166 -30.28 33.30 34.62
N GLU A 167 -30.91 32.25 34.08
CA GLU A 167 -30.71 31.54 32.81
C GLU A 167 -29.30 31.27 32.22
N GLY A 168 -28.93 29.98 32.20
CA GLY A 168 -28.19 29.41 31.04
C GLY A 168 -27.09 28.39 31.30
N LEU A 169 -26.66 28.14 32.53
CA LEU A 169 -25.63 27.12 32.80
C LEU A 169 -26.27 25.89 33.45
N ARG A 170 -26.47 24.83 32.65
CA ARG A 170 -26.68 23.48 33.19
C ARG A 170 -25.41 23.12 33.98
N PHE A 171 -25.45 23.32 35.29
CA PHE A 171 -24.55 22.64 36.22
C PHE A 171 -24.82 21.13 36.06
N ILE A 172 -23.98 20.48 35.25
CA ILE A 172 -23.93 19.03 35.15
C ILE A 172 -23.32 18.54 36.48
N ASN A 173 -24.00 17.60 37.15
CA ASN A 173 -23.63 17.14 38.48
C ASN A 173 -22.20 16.59 38.53
N PRO A 174 -21.30 17.05 39.43
CA PRO A 174 -19.93 16.54 39.57
C PRO A 174 -19.85 15.01 39.75
N LYS A 175 -20.86 14.43 40.40
CA LYS A 175 -20.95 12.99 40.69
C LYS A 175 -21.14 12.11 39.45
N GLU A 176 -21.71 12.63 38.37
CA GLU A 176 -21.92 11.86 37.13
C GLU A 176 -20.62 11.77 36.31
N HIS A 177 -19.82 12.82 36.31
CA HIS A 177 -18.53 12.86 35.62
C HIS A 177 -17.49 11.97 36.32
N ASP A 178 -17.49 11.91 37.66
CA ASP A 178 -16.63 10.99 38.41
C ASP A 178 -16.95 9.52 38.12
N ALA A 179 -18.25 9.20 37.95
CA ALA A 179 -18.70 7.86 37.58
C ALA A 179 -18.34 7.49 36.14
N GLU A 180 -18.33 8.45 35.22
CA GLU A 180 -17.93 8.25 33.83
C GLU A 180 -16.40 8.08 33.71
N ILE A 181 -15.63 8.85 34.47
CA ILE A 181 -14.17 8.70 34.59
C ILE A 181 -13.81 7.31 35.16
N GLU A 182 -14.51 6.84 36.19
CA GLU A 182 -14.29 5.48 36.70
C GLU A 182 -14.61 4.39 35.68
N LYS A 183 -15.70 4.53 34.92
CA LYS A 183 -16.04 3.59 33.85
C LYS A 183 -14.95 3.53 32.78
N TYR A 184 -14.52 4.70 32.28
CA TYR A 184 -13.45 4.76 31.29
C TYR A 184 -12.12 4.21 31.81
N LYS A 185 -11.78 4.48 33.08
CA LYS A 185 -10.57 3.92 33.71
C LYS A 185 -10.64 2.40 33.82
N LYS A 186 -11.82 1.85 34.13
CA LYS A 186 -12.06 0.41 34.20
C LYS A 186 -12.02 -0.27 32.82
N GLU A 187 -12.52 0.40 31.79
CA GLU A 187 -12.41 -0.07 30.39
C GLU A 187 -10.96 -0.06 29.91
N LEU A 188 -10.20 1.00 30.22
CA LEU A 188 -8.77 1.09 29.92
C LEU A 188 -7.97 -0.02 30.59
N MET A 189 -8.27 -0.31 31.86
CA MET A 189 -7.58 -1.35 32.62
C MET A 189 -7.86 -2.75 32.06
N LYS A 190 -9.11 -3.04 31.67
CA LYS A 190 -9.46 -4.29 30.97
C LYS A 190 -8.77 -4.42 29.61
N ALA A 191 -8.76 -3.35 28.82
CA ALA A 191 -8.09 -3.36 27.52
C ALA A 191 -6.58 -3.58 27.67
N HIS A 192 -5.97 -3.09 28.75
CA HIS A 192 -4.56 -3.33 29.04
C HIS A 192 -4.28 -4.80 29.40
N GLU A 193 -5.13 -5.39 30.24
CA GLU A 193 -5.07 -6.80 30.63
C GLU A 193 -5.30 -7.74 29.42
N ASP A 194 -6.21 -7.39 28.51
CA ASP A 194 -6.43 -8.11 27.25
C ASP A 194 -5.19 -8.04 26.33
N ILE A 195 -4.52 -6.89 26.25
CA ILE A 195 -3.28 -6.74 25.47
C ILE A 195 -2.14 -7.57 26.07
N GLU A 196 -2.02 -7.58 27.40
CA GLU A 196 -0.98 -8.34 28.10
C GLU A 196 -1.21 -9.85 27.93
N SER A 197 -2.45 -10.32 28.08
CA SER A 197 -2.78 -11.73 27.84
C SER A 197 -2.59 -12.16 26.37
N LEU A 198 -2.88 -11.29 25.39
CA LEU A 198 -2.59 -11.55 23.98
C LEU A 198 -1.08 -11.64 23.72
N ARG A 199 -0.29 -10.82 24.41
CA ARG A 199 1.18 -10.86 24.31
C ARG A 199 1.73 -12.17 24.87
N GLU A 200 1.23 -12.62 26.01
CA GLU A 200 1.62 -13.92 26.59
C GLU A 200 1.22 -15.10 25.67
N GLN A 201 0.02 -15.07 25.09
CA GLN A 201 -0.41 -16.07 24.11
C GLN A 201 0.48 -16.08 22.85
N TYR A 202 0.89 -14.90 22.38
CA TYR A 202 1.80 -14.77 21.25
C TYR A 202 3.20 -15.33 21.56
N ASP A 203 3.75 -14.99 22.72
CA ASP A 203 5.05 -15.50 23.18
C ASP A 203 5.02 -17.03 23.39
N SER A 204 3.91 -17.57 23.90
CA SER A 204 3.69 -19.02 23.97
C SER A 204 3.57 -19.64 22.59
N SER A 205 2.89 -18.99 21.63
CA SER A 205 2.78 -19.49 20.27
C SER A 205 4.13 -19.54 19.57
N ILE A 206 5.00 -18.54 19.76
CA ILE A 206 6.37 -18.54 19.20
C ILE A 206 7.16 -19.74 19.72
N LYS A 207 7.14 -20.01 21.02
CA LYS A 207 7.84 -21.17 21.59
C LYS A 207 7.38 -22.49 20.99
N ASN A 208 6.06 -22.65 20.82
CA ASN A 208 5.50 -23.84 20.19
C ASN A 208 5.96 -24.00 18.71
N TYR A 209 6.14 -22.90 17.98
CA TYR A 209 6.69 -22.93 16.62
C TYR A 209 8.17 -23.33 16.61
N ASP A 210 8.97 -22.80 17.53
CA ASP A 210 10.39 -23.14 17.65
C ASP A 210 10.58 -24.62 18.03
N ASP A 211 9.80 -25.12 18.99
CA ASP A 211 9.82 -26.53 19.40
C ASP A 211 9.41 -27.46 18.24
N LEU A 212 8.36 -27.10 17.50
CA LEU A 212 7.91 -27.86 16.34
C LEU A 212 8.97 -27.85 15.21
N ALA A 213 9.66 -26.73 15.01
CA ALA A 213 10.76 -26.65 14.05
C ALA A 213 11.94 -27.56 14.45
N GLU A 214 12.26 -27.66 15.75
CA GLU A 214 13.25 -28.60 16.25
C GLU A 214 12.82 -30.06 16.04
N GLU A 215 11.56 -30.40 16.32
CA GLU A 215 11.04 -31.75 16.09
C GLU A 215 11.09 -32.12 14.61
N HIS A 216 10.68 -31.21 13.72
CA HIS A 216 10.80 -31.42 12.27
C HIS A 216 12.25 -31.65 11.85
N LYS A 217 13.21 -30.89 12.40
CA LYS A 217 14.64 -31.09 12.14
C LYS A 217 15.14 -32.45 12.63
N LYS A 218 14.73 -32.87 13.84
CA LYS A 218 15.07 -34.18 14.40
C LYS A 218 14.50 -35.32 13.55
N ILE A 219 13.26 -35.20 13.07
CA ILE A 219 12.62 -36.20 12.20
C ILE A 219 13.32 -36.24 10.84
N GLN A 220 13.60 -35.09 10.20
CA GLN A 220 14.33 -35.07 8.93
C GLN A 220 15.71 -35.72 9.05
N ASN A 221 16.45 -35.46 10.12
CA ASN A 221 17.74 -36.09 10.36
C ASN A 221 17.62 -37.61 10.53
N LYS A 222 16.62 -38.09 11.28
CA LYS A 222 16.36 -39.53 11.44
C LYS A 222 15.99 -40.17 10.10
N LEU A 223 15.19 -39.49 9.28
CA LEU A 223 14.74 -39.97 7.98
C LEU A 223 15.92 -40.06 7.00
N ALA A 224 16.80 -39.06 6.97
CA ALA A 224 18.03 -39.10 6.19
C ALA A 224 18.96 -40.25 6.58
N VAL A 225 19.17 -40.48 7.88
CA VAL A 225 19.99 -41.60 8.39
C VAL A 225 19.39 -42.97 8.04
N LEU A 226 18.05 -43.10 8.03
CA LEU A 226 17.38 -44.33 7.62
C LEU A 226 17.52 -44.57 6.11
N THR A 227 17.35 -43.53 5.28
CA THR A 227 17.54 -43.62 3.83
C THR A 227 18.98 -44.00 3.46
N ASP A 228 19.98 -43.44 4.14
CA ASP A 228 21.39 -43.80 3.92
C ASP A 228 21.68 -45.25 4.33
N ASN A 229 21.10 -45.73 5.43
CA ASN A 229 21.27 -47.12 5.88
C ASN A 229 20.56 -48.15 4.98
N GLU A 230 19.41 -47.83 4.38
CA GLU A 230 18.78 -48.70 3.37
C GLU A 230 19.63 -48.79 2.10
N SER A 231 20.21 -47.67 1.65
CA SER A 231 21.08 -47.65 0.45
C SER A 231 22.40 -48.42 0.63
N ALA A 232 22.84 -48.65 1.87
CA ALA A 232 24.02 -49.43 2.21
C ALA A 232 23.74 -50.93 2.38
N LYS A 233 22.47 -51.34 2.50
CA LYS A 233 22.05 -52.75 2.61
C LYS A 233 21.76 -53.41 1.27
N ASP A 234 21.46 -52.61 0.24
CA ASP A 234 21.17 -53.06 -1.15
C ASP A 234 22.42 -53.08 -2.07
N LYS A 235 23.63 -52.95 -1.51
CA LYS A 235 24.92 -53.18 -2.21
C LYS A 235 25.66 -54.36 -1.60
#